data_AF-K2I7E8-F1
#
_entry.id   AF-K2I7E8-F1
#
_cell.length_a   1.000
_cell.length_b   1.000
_cell.length_c   1.000
_cell.angle_alpha   90.00
_cell.angle_beta   90.00
_cell.angle_gamma   90.00
#
_symmetry.space_group_name_H-M   'P 1'
#
loop_
_entity.id
_entity.type
_entity.pdbx_description
1 polymer ?
#
loop_
_entity_poly.entity_id
_entity_poly.type
_entity_poly.pdbx_seq_one_letter_code
_entity_poly.pdbx_strand_id
1 'polypeptide(L)'
;MPDTPIQFTGSILDQLETKVAAEAAHLLPIVHAIGDHGVGFLVIPQRATGLHRGIKLLQRPFIVMVGDDTDCALGPDQYDSKALDRLIGMADGVAIISCAPPPEAYSSIALMAMAQRNGLIIETRPEQEIAWTNHVQAVCPELPILLCTVKGPRQ
;
A
#
# COMPACT_ATOMS: atom_id res chain seq x y z
N MET A 1 29.30 13.94 13.66
CA MET A 1 29.04 12.48 13.66
C MET A 1 28.81 12.10 12.22
N PRO A 2 29.51 11.10 11.67
CA PRO A 2 29.18 10.62 10.34
C PRO A 2 27.87 9.83 10.41
N ASP A 3 26.95 10.13 9.51
CA ASP A 3 25.71 9.37 9.34
C ASP A 3 26.07 7.97 8.84
N THR A 4 26.11 7.00 9.76
CA THR A 4 26.22 5.60 9.39
C THR A 4 24.94 5.23 8.64
N PRO A 5 24.99 4.87 7.34
CA PRO A 5 23.82 4.38 6.66
C PRO A 5 23.33 3.13 7.39
N ILE A 6 22.03 3.06 7.68
CA ILE A 6 21.42 1.85 8.23
C ILE A 6 21.62 0.75 7.19
N GLN A 7 22.64 -0.08 7.38
CA GLN A 7 22.80 -1.31 6.62
C GLN A 7 21.80 -2.31 7.19
N PHE A 8 20.70 -2.52 6.48
CA PHE A 8 19.89 -3.71 6.70
C PHE A 8 20.75 -4.91 6.32
N THR A 9 21.31 -5.60 7.30
CA THR A 9 21.99 -6.87 7.07
C THR A 9 20.97 -7.86 6.49
N GLY A 10 21.35 -8.65 5.48
CA GLY A 10 20.46 -9.62 4.82
C GLY A 10 19.62 -10.47 5.79
N SER A 11 20.13 -10.69 7.00
CA SER A 11 19.43 -11.36 8.10
C SER A 11 18.05 -10.79 8.46
N ILE A 12 17.79 -9.48 8.33
CA ILE A 12 16.48 -8.89 8.69
C ILE A 12 15.46 -9.15 7.57
N LEU A 13 15.88 -9.05 6.31
CA LEU A 13 15.00 -9.33 5.17
C LEU A 13 14.69 -10.83 5.08
N ASP A 14 15.66 -11.70 5.34
CA ASP A 14 15.45 -13.15 5.38
C ASP A 14 14.45 -13.55 6.49
N GLN A 15 14.55 -12.92 7.66
CA GLN A 15 13.60 -13.12 8.77
C GLN A 15 12.21 -12.61 8.42
N LEU A 16 12.14 -11.44 7.78
CA LEU A 16 10.88 -10.86 7.31
C LEU A 16 10.22 -11.78 6.28
N GLU A 17 10.98 -12.24 5.27
CA GLU A 17 10.50 -13.18 4.25
C GLU A 17 9.97 -14.47 4.89
N THR A 18 10.74 -15.08 5.80
CA THR A 18 10.33 -16.30 6.50
C THR A 18 9.02 -16.10 7.26
N LYS A 19 8.90 -14.99 7.99
CA LYS A 19 7.69 -14.67 8.76
C LYS A 19 6.50 -14.40 7.85
N VAL A 20 6.71 -13.62 6.79
CA VAL A 20 5.67 -13.29 5.81
C VAL A 20 5.20 -14.55 5.07
N ALA A 21 6.10 -15.46 4.70
CA ALA A 21 5.74 -16.72 4.07
C ALA A 21 4.80 -17.56 4.96
N ALA A 22 4.99 -17.51 6.28
CA ALA A 22 4.19 -18.28 7.24
C ALA A 22 2.84 -17.62 7.60
N GLU A 23 2.80 -16.29 7.69
CA GLU A 23 1.66 -15.56 8.28
C GLU A 23 0.87 -14.71 7.27
N ALA A 24 1.50 -14.27 6.18
CA ALA A 24 0.94 -13.30 5.24
C ALA A 24 1.51 -13.48 3.82
N ALA A 25 1.42 -14.69 3.27
CA ALA A 25 2.10 -15.07 2.03
C ALA A 25 1.79 -14.15 0.82
N HIS A 26 0.63 -13.47 0.82
CA HIS A 26 0.27 -12.48 -0.19
C HIS A 26 1.20 -11.26 -0.22
N LEU A 27 1.95 -10.96 0.85
CA LEU A 27 2.94 -9.88 0.92
C LEU A 27 4.32 -10.29 0.39
N LEU A 28 4.58 -11.57 0.10
CA LEU A 28 5.88 -12.03 -0.42
C LEU A 28 6.35 -11.23 -1.65
N PRO A 29 5.49 -10.92 -2.65
CA PRO A 29 5.90 -10.10 -3.79
C PRO A 29 6.43 -8.71 -3.40
N ILE A 30 5.90 -8.13 -2.31
CA ILE A 30 6.37 -6.83 -1.80
C ILE A 30 7.72 -7.00 -1.12
N VAL A 31 7.91 -8.05 -0.31
CA VAL A 31 9.20 -8.34 0.32
C VAL A 31 10.29 -8.52 -0.73
N HIS A 32 10.01 -9.26 -1.81
CA HIS A 32 10.93 -9.42 -2.93
C HIS A 32 11.19 -8.11 -3.67
N ALA A 33 10.18 -7.27 -3.88
CA ALA A 33 10.37 -5.94 -4.46
C ALA A 33 11.32 -5.06 -3.62
N ILE A 34 11.20 -5.12 -2.28
CA ILE A 34 12.09 -4.39 -1.37
C ILE A 34 13.52 -4.93 -1.46
N GLY A 35 13.69 -6.25 -1.31
CA GLY A 35 14.99 -6.89 -1.22
C GLY A 35 15.79 -6.85 -2.53
N ASP A 36 15.12 -7.17 -3.64
CA ASP A 36 15.81 -7.42 -4.92
C ASP A 36 15.83 -6.19 -5.83
N HIS A 37 14.88 -5.25 -5.63
CA HIS A 37 14.70 -4.09 -6.51
C HIS A 37 14.85 -2.74 -5.79
N GLY A 38 15.12 -2.73 -4.49
CA GLY A 38 15.32 -1.50 -3.72
C GLY A 38 14.07 -0.61 -3.65
N VAL A 39 12.88 -1.21 -3.76
CA VAL A 39 11.60 -0.49 -3.68
C VAL A 39 11.37 0.00 -2.25
N GLY A 40 11.07 1.29 -2.10
CA GLY A 40 10.67 1.84 -0.80
C GLY A 40 9.31 1.30 -0.35
N PHE A 41 9.16 0.95 0.92
CA PHE A 41 7.89 0.47 1.47
C PHE A 41 7.46 1.25 2.70
N LEU A 42 6.19 1.67 2.74
CA LEU A 42 5.60 2.39 3.88
C LEU A 42 4.23 1.81 4.18
N VAL A 43 3.98 1.52 5.46
CA VAL A 43 2.65 1.16 5.97
C VAL A 43 2.05 2.35 6.72
N ILE A 44 0.83 2.70 6.36
CA ILE A 44 0.03 3.76 6.99
C ILE A 44 -1.13 3.08 7.72
N PRO A 45 -1.05 2.89 9.04
CA PRO A 45 -2.12 2.27 9.79
C PRO A 45 -3.33 3.21 9.93
N GLN A 46 -4.48 2.63 10.29
CA GLN A 46 -5.69 3.36 10.62
C GLN A 46 -5.41 4.46 11.66
N ARG A 47 -5.99 5.65 11.47
CA ARG A 47 -5.79 6.86 12.31
C ARG A 47 -4.34 7.37 12.37
N ALA A 48 -3.49 7.00 11.42
CA ALA A 48 -2.13 7.53 11.37
C ALA A 48 -2.14 9.06 11.31
N THR A 49 -1.27 9.68 12.10
CA THR A 49 -1.05 11.13 12.09
C THR A 49 0.35 11.43 11.56
N GLY A 50 0.56 12.66 11.08
CA GLY A 50 1.88 13.08 10.61
C GLY A 50 2.33 12.48 9.27
N LEU A 51 1.40 12.00 8.44
CA LEU A 51 1.67 11.42 7.10
C LEU A 51 2.62 12.29 6.26
N HIS A 52 2.50 13.61 6.36
CA HIS A 52 3.36 14.57 5.65
C HIS A 52 4.87 14.36 5.87
N ARG A 53 5.29 13.76 7.01
CA ARG A 53 6.71 13.45 7.26
C ARG A 53 7.14 12.21 6.49
N GLY A 54 6.36 11.14 6.55
CA GLY A 54 6.64 9.89 5.84
C GLY A 54 6.67 10.10 4.33
N ILE A 55 5.67 10.81 3.79
CA ILE A 55 5.57 11.08 2.35
C ILE A 55 6.78 11.88 1.82
N LYS A 56 7.37 12.78 2.63
CA LYS A 56 8.57 13.54 2.22
C LYS A 56 9.82 12.67 2.08
N LEU A 57 9.86 11.51 2.74
CA LEU A 57 10.98 10.58 2.70
C LEU A 57 10.86 9.56 1.56
N LEU A 58 9.69 9.46 0.92
CA LEU A 58 9.48 8.53 -0.18
C LEU A 58 10.35 8.92 -1.39
N GLN A 59 11.15 7.96 -1.85
CA GLN A 59 11.88 8.03 -3.11
C GLN A 59 11.25 7.03 -4.09
N ARG A 60 11.25 7.34 -5.39
CA ARG A 60 10.74 6.43 -6.41
C ARG A 60 11.74 5.30 -6.68
N PRO A 61 11.30 4.06 -6.93
CA PRO A 61 9.93 3.58 -6.81
C PRO A 61 9.56 3.25 -5.36
N PHE A 62 8.28 3.37 -5.02
CA PHE A 62 7.77 2.95 -3.72
C PHE A 62 6.44 2.19 -3.82
N ILE A 63 6.12 1.44 -2.77
CA ILE A 63 4.80 0.93 -2.48
C ILE A 63 4.37 1.51 -1.14
N VAL A 64 3.19 2.13 -1.09
CA VAL A 64 2.56 2.52 0.17
C VAL A 64 1.33 1.66 0.39
N MET A 65 1.17 1.13 1.60
CA MET A 65 0.04 0.33 2.02
C MET A 65 -0.74 1.07 3.10
N VAL A 66 -1.99 1.40 2.83
CA VAL A 66 -2.92 2.02 3.78
C VAL A 66 -3.80 0.92 4.35
N GLY A 67 -3.70 0.70 5.66
CA GLY A 67 -4.55 -0.26 6.38
C GLY A 67 -5.73 0.45 7.04
N ASP A 68 -6.93 0.22 6.54
CA ASP A 68 -8.22 0.70 7.04
C ASP A 68 -9.22 -0.45 7.25
N ASP A 69 -8.73 -1.62 7.63
CA ASP A 69 -9.52 -2.86 7.72
C ASP A 69 -9.39 -3.58 9.06
N THR A 70 -9.12 -2.83 10.15
CA THR A 70 -8.93 -3.37 11.52
C THR A 70 -10.24 -3.95 12.10
N ASP A 71 -10.72 -3.58 13.28
CA ASP A 71 -12.03 -4.00 13.77
C ASP A 71 -13.18 -3.41 12.93
N CYS A 72 -12.94 -2.24 12.31
CA CYS A 72 -13.86 -1.54 11.41
C CYS A 72 -13.08 -0.73 10.37
N ALA A 73 -13.75 -0.25 9.31
CA ALA A 73 -13.19 0.68 8.35
C ALA A 73 -13.76 2.09 8.57
N LEU A 74 -12.87 3.08 8.67
CA LEU A 74 -13.22 4.48 8.94
C LEU A 74 -13.21 5.34 7.67
N GLY A 75 -12.65 4.83 6.57
CA GLY A 75 -12.61 5.51 5.29
C GLY A 75 -11.48 6.54 5.18
N PRO A 76 -11.40 7.27 4.05
CA PRO A 76 -10.33 8.24 3.78
C PRO A 76 -10.33 9.44 4.74
N ASP A 77 -11.50 9.82 5.28
CA ASP A 77 -11.67 11.04 6.08
C ASP A 77 -10.95 11.02 7.44
N GLN A 78 -10.49 9.85 7.88
CA GLN A 78 -9.70 9.73 9.11
C GLN A 78 -8.26 10.26 8.98
N TYR A 79 -7.77 10.42 7.75
CA TYR A 79 -6.40 10.85 7.46
C TYR A 79 -6.35 12.36 7.19
N ASP A 80 -5.15 12.95 7.28
CA ASP A 80 -4.94 14.30 6.80
C ASP A 80 -5.15 14.34 5.28
N SER A 81 -6.22 15.01 4.84
CA SER A 81 -6.65 15.02 3.45
C SER A 81 -5.55 15.48 2.50
N LYS A 82 -4.84 16.57 2.84
CA LYS A 82 -3.75 17.09 1.99
C LYS A 82 -2.60 16.10 1.83
N ALA A 83 -2.25 15.38 2.90
CA ALA A 83 -1.23 14.35 2.84
C ALA A 83 -1.72 13.13 2.03
N LEU A 84 -2.96 12.71 2.21
CA LEU A 84 -3.54 11.59 1.47
C LEU A 84 -3.68 11.90 -0.03
N ASP A 85 -4.20 13.08 -0.38
CA ASP A 85 -4.30 13.57 -1.75
C ASP A 85 -2.92 13.60 -2.43
N ARG A 86 -1.90 14.09 -1.71
CA ARG A 86 -0.52 14.11 -2.21
C ARG A 86 0.00 12.71 -2.47
N LEU A 87 -0.27 11.77 -1.57
CA LEU A 87 0.15 10.37 -1.73
C LEU A 87 -0.51 9.75 -2.97
N ILE A 88 -1.82 9.93 -3.13
CA ILE A 88 -2.58 9.44 -4.30
C ILE A 88 -2.03 10.05 -5.59
N GLY A 89 -1.78 11.36 -5.61
CA GLY A 89 -1.21 12.06 -6.77
C GLY A 89 0.24 11.66 -7.10
N MET A 90 0.95 10.99 -6.20
CA MET A 90 2.29 10.45 -6.46
C MET A 90 2.26 9.01 -6.99
N ALA A 91 1.13 8.29 -6.87
CA ALA A 91 0.98 6.91 -7.32
C ALA A 91 0.81 6.84 -8.85
N ASP A 92 1.28 5.75 -9.46
CA ASP A 92 1.04 5.41 -10.87
C ASP A 92 -0.07 4.36 -11.02
N GLY A 93 -0.49 3.73 -9.92
CA GLY A 93 -1.63 2.82 -9.85
C GLY A 93 -2.00 2.49 -8.40
N VAL A 94 -3.24 2.07 -8.18
CA VAL A 94 -3.73 1.70 -6.85
C VAL A 94 -4.53 0.40 -6.88
N ALA A 95 -4.34 -0.44 -5.86
CA ALA A 95 -5.24 -1.52 -5.55
C ALA A 95 -6.11 -1.12 -4.35
N ILE A 96 -7.43 -1.24 -4.49
CA ILE A 96 -8.40 -1.09 -3.39
C ILE A 96 -8.94 -2.47 -3.07
N ILE A 97 -8.67 -2.96 -1.87
CA ILE A 97 -8.94 -4.33 -1.44
C ILE A 97 -9.92 -4.27 -0.27
N SER A 98 -11.17 -4.69 -0.50
CA SER A 98 -12.25 -4.72 0.49
C SER A 98 -12.68 -6.14 0.86
N CYS A 99 -11.87 -7.14 0.50
CA CYS A 99 -12.12 -8.55 0.70
C CYS A 99 -10.91 -9.26 1.31
N ALA A 100 -10.94 -10.59 1.40
CA ALA A 100 -9.77 -11.35 1.81
C ALA A 100 -8.59 -11.08 0.85
N PRO A 101 -7.36 -10.84 1.35
CA PRO A 101 -6.22 -10.41 0.54
C PRO A 101 -5.96 -11.30 -0.69
N PRO A 102 -6.23 -10.82 -1.93
CA PRO A 102 -5.99 -11.60 -3.13
C PRO A 102 -4.51 -11.48 -3.54
N PRO A 103 -3.75 -12.59 -3.62
CA PRO A 103 -2.32 -12.55 -3.94
C PRO A 103 -1.98 -11.81 -5.24
N GLU A 104 -2.88 -11.83 -6.21
CA GLU A 104 -2.71 -11.20 -7.52
C GLU A 104 -2.67 -9.66 -7.42
N ALA A 105 -3.38 -9.05 -6.47
CA ALA A 105 -3.37 -7.60 -6.30
C ALA A 105 -2.03 -7.11 -5.77
N TYR A 106 -1.50 -7.75 -4.74
CA TYR A 106 -0.17 -7.46 -4.19
C TYR A 106 0.93 -7.72 -5.23
N SER A 107 0.81 -8.83 -5.98
CA SER A 107 1.73 -9.15 -7.07
C SER A 107 1.72 -8.08 -8.17
N SER A 108 0.53 -7.57 -8.53
CA SER A 108 0.38 -6.53 -9.56
C SER A 108 1.04 -5.22 -9.14
N ILE A 109 0.82 -4.79 -7.89
CA ILE A 109 1.44 -3.57 -7.35
C ILE A 109 2.94 -3.74 -7.17
N ALA A 110 3.40 -4.91 -6.72
CA ALA A 110 4.82 -5.22 -6.62
C ALA A 110 5.51 -5.17 -7.99
N LEU A 111 4.94 -5.82 -9.01
CA LEU A 111 5.48 -5.81 -10.38
C LEU A 111 5.55 -4.39 -10.95
N MET A 112 4.53 -3.58 -10.72
CA MET A 112 4.53 -2.17 -11.11
C MET A 112 5.68 -1.41 -10.45
N ALA A 113 5.92 -1.65 -9.15
CA ALA A 113 7.03 -1.02 -8.44
C ALA A 113 8.41 -1.46 -8.95
N MET A 114 8.59 -2.74 -9.24
CA MET A 114 9.79 -3.27 -9.89
C MET A 114 10.03 -2.61 -11.26
N ALA A 115 8.96 -2.25 -11.98
CA ALA A 115 9.00 -1.49 -13.22
C ALA A 115 9.18 0.04 -13.03
N GLN A 116 9.70 0.48 -11.89
CA GLN A 116 10.03 1.89 -11.57
C GLN A 116 8.82 2.83 -11.47
N ARG A 117 7.65 2.27 -11.15
CA ARG A 117 6.40 3.01 -10.91
C ARG A 117 6.04 3.01 -9.42
N ASN A 118 5.22 3.95 -8.98
CA ASN A 118 4.78 4.03 -7.60
C ASN A 118 3.45 3.30 -7.41
N GLY A 119 3.39 2.46 -6.38
CA GLY A 119 2.21 1.70 -6.03
C GLY A 119 1.53 2.18 -4.76
N LEU A 120 0.19 2.11 -4.77
CA LEU A 120 -0.64 2.27 -3.59
C LEU A 120 -1.49 1.01 -3.39
N ILE A 121 -1.55 0.53 -2.16
CA ILE A 121 -2.48 -0.52 -1.73
C ILE A 121 -3.34 0.10 -0.64
N ILE A 122 -4.66 -0.03 -0.76
CA ILE A 122 -5.62 0.39 0.24
C ILE A 122 -6.37 -0.87 0.67
N GLU A 123 -6.08 -1.35 1.87
CA GLU A 123 -6.83 -2.40 2.53
C GLU A 123 -7.97 -1.75 3.32
N THR A 124 -9.20 -2.16 3.05
CA THR A 124 -10.40 -1.59 3.66
C THR A 124 -11.48 -2.67 3.81
N ARG A 125 -12.71 -2.26 4.15
CA ARG A 125 -13.88 -3.14 4.23
C ARG A 125 -14.96 -2.70 3.25
N PRO A 126 -15.92 -3.57 2.88
CA PRO A 126 -16.92 -3.26 1.86
C PRO A 126 -17.71 -1.97 2.13
N GLU A 127 -17.95 -1.63 3.39
CA GLU A 127 -18.65 -0.39 3.78
C GLU A 127 -17.91 0.91 3.42
N GLN A 128 -16.58 0.88 3.19
CA GLN A 128 -15.76 2.04 2.83
C GLN A 128 -15.15 1.96 1.43
N GLU A 129 -15.37 0.86 0.69
CA GLU A 129 -14.85 0.68 -0.68
C GLU A 129 -15.22 1.84 -1.61
N ILE A 130 -16.49 2.25 -1.58
CA ILE A 130 -17.01 3.34 -2.42
C ILE A 130 -16.37 4.68 -2.00
N ALA A 131 -16.21 4.92 -0.69
CA ALA A 131 -15.60 6.14 -0.19
C ALA A 131 -14.14 6.26 -0.66
N TRP A 132 -13.37 5.18 -0.56
CA TRP A 132 -12.00 5.11 -1.06
C TRP A 132 -11.90 5.28 -2.57
N THR A 133 -12.77 4.59 -3.33
CA THR A 133 -12.81 4.69 -4.80
C THR A 133 -13.11 6.13 -5.24
N ASN A 134 -14.14 6.75 -4.66
CA ASN A 134 -14.53 8.13 -4.96
C ASN A 134 -13.41 9.12 -4.61
N HIS A 135 -12.75 8.93 -3.46
CA HIS A 135 -11.67 9.81 -3.02
C HIS A 135 -10.47 9.73 -3.96
N VAL A 136 -10.05 8.52 -4.36
CA VAL A 136 -9.00 8.32 -5.36
C VAL A 136 -9.36 9.00 -6.69
N GLN A 137 -10.57 8.75 -7.20
CA GLN A 137 -11.02 9.32 -8.47
C GLN A 137 -11.16 10.85 -8.43
N ALA A 138 -11.52 11.42 -7.28
CA ALA A 138 -11.59 12.86 -7.10
C ALA A 138 -10.20 13.53 -7.16
N VAL A 139 -9.17 12.84 -6.64
CA VAL A 139 -7.79 13.34 -6.65
C VAL A 139 -7.10 13.12 -8.00
N CYS A 140 -7.24 11.91 -8.57
CA CYS A 140 -6.62 11.52 -9.83
C CYS A 140 -7.59 10.65 -10.66
N PRO A 141 -8.44 11.26 -11.51
CA PRO A 141 -9.47 10.55 -12.27
C PRO A 141 -8.93 9.46 -13.21
N GLU A 142 -7.71 9.65 -13.72
CA GLU A 142 -7.06 8.76 -14.67
C GLU A 142 -6.21 7.67 -14.00
N LEU A 143 -6.12 7.66 -12.66
CA LEU A 143 -5.31 6.67 -11.95
C LEU A 143 -5.91 5.27 -12.15
N PRO A 144 -5.14 4.29 -12.65
CA PRO A 144 -5.63 2.91 -12.75
C PRO A 144 -5.97 2.35 -11.36
N ILE A 145 -7.21 1.88 -11.21
CA ILE A 145 -7.72 1.25 -9.99
C ILE A 145 -7.93 -0.25 -10.25
N LEU A 146 -7.21 -1.09 -9.51
CA LEU A 146 -7.52 -2.51 -9.35
C LEU A 146 -8.46 -2.69 -8.15
N LEU A 147 -9.75 -2.88 -8.42
CA LEU A 147 -10.76 -3.07 -7.37
C LEU A 147 -10.93 -4.55 -7.04
N CYS A 148 -10.67 -4.92 -5.79
CA CYS A 148 -10.80 -6.28 -5.27
C CYS A 148 -11.91 -6.32 -4.21
N THR A 149 -13.05 -6.89 -4.57
CA THR A 149 -14.28 -6.86 -3.75
C THR A 149 -14.85 -8.25 -3.48
N VAL A 150 -15.80 -8.32 -2.55
CA VAL A 150 -16.55 -9.55 -2.26
C VAL A 150 -17.49 -9.90 -3.40
N LYS A 151 -17.75 -11.19 -3.62
CA LYS A 151 -18.80 -11.59 -4.57
C LYS A 151 -20.16 -11.14 -4.03
N GLY A 152 -20.85 -10.30 -4.81
CA GLY A 152 -22.24 -9.97 -4.52
C GLY A 152 -23.12 -11.24 -4.49
N PRO A 153 -24.28 -11.20 -3.80
CA PRO A 153 -25.25 -12.28 -3.89
C PRO A 153 -25.63 -12.48 -5.37
N ARG A 154 -25.57 -13.73 -5.84
CA ARG A 154 -26.09 -14.07 -7.17
C ARG A 154 -27.58 -13.73 -7.19
N GLN A 155 -27.98 -12.88 -8.13
CA GLN A 155 -29.38 -12.66 -8.47
C GLN A 155 -29.97 -13.89 -9.13
#